data_AF-A0A1H5A1V6-F1
#
_entry.id   AF-A0A1H5A1V6-F1
#
_cell.length_a   1.000
_cell.length_b   1.000
_cell.length_c   1.000
_cell.angle_alpha   90.00
_cell.angle_beta   90.00
_cell.angle_gamma   90.00
#
_symmetry.space_group_name_H-M   'P 1'
#
loop_
_entity.id
_entity.type
_entity.pdbx_description
1 polymer ?
#
loop_
_entity_poly.entity_id
_entity_poly.type
_entity_poly.pdbx_seq_one_letter_code
_entity_poly.pdbx_strand_id
1 'polypeptide(L)'
;MVRTRLHGNTAMNVRHACYILAGITALLLTWPFAFDWMGNGGNILNPIEFFGDGIEPGGTAAFLSIDMLIAWAVFIVWVLTDTVRIGMGRKWGVVFVLLSYIGVSMAFPLYLVARERFLAGSPTRSEVAPSSDGHESNAAQSV
;
A
#
# COMPACT_ATOMS: atom_id res chain seq x y z
N MET A 1 -35.21 6.50 -14.33
CA MET A 1 -34.60 5.15 -14.25
C MET A 1 -33.21 5.30 -13.61
N VAL A 2 -33.11 5.13 -12.29
CA VAL A 2 -31.89 5.35 -11.51
C VAL A 2 -31.05 4.07 -11.58
N ARG A 3 -29.94 4.09 -12.32
CA ARG A 3 -29.01 2.96 -12.37
C ARG A 3 -28.21 2.93 -11.06
N THR A 4 -28.41 1.84 -10.33
CA THR A 4 -27.86 1.45 -9.04
C THR A 4 -26.34 1.69 -8.93
N ARG A 5 -25.91 2.73 -8.20
CA ARG A 5 -24.51 2.92 -7.74
C ARG A 5 -24.14 2.08 -6.49
N LEU A 6 -24.83 0.98 -6.19
CA LEU A 6 -24.53 0.16 -5.00
C LEU A 6 -23.37 -0.83 -5.19
N HIS A 7 -22.98 -1.14 -6.42
CA HIS A 7 -21.94 -2.15 -6.68
C HIS A 7 -20.50 -1.67 -6.45
N GLY A 8 -20.25 -0.35 -6.38
CA GLY A 8 -18.91 0.20 -6.19
C GLY A 8 -18.36 0.03 -4.77
N ASN A 9 -19.20 0.22 -3.75
CA ASN A 9 -18.75 0.20 -2.35
C ASN A 9 -18.60 -1.21 -1.78
N THR A 10 -19.46 -2.16 -2.13
CA THR A 10 -19.42 -3.51 -1.54
C THR A 10 -18.19 -4.27 -2.02
N ALA A 11 -17.84 -4.19 -3.30
CA ALA A 11 -16.64 -4.84 -3.84
C ALA A 11 -15.35 -4.28 -3.21
N MET A 12 -15.27 -2.95 -2.99
CA MET A 12 -14.16 -2.34 -2.27
C MET A 12 -14.12 -2.78 -0.80
N ASN A 13 -15.26 -2.81 -0.11
CA ASN A 13 -15.33 -3.24 1.29
C ASN A 13 -14.91 -4.71 1.47
N VAL A 14 -15.28 -5.59 0.53
CA VAL A 14 -14.86 -6.99 0.54
C VAL A 14 -13.36 -7.12 0.32
N ARG A 15 -12.78 -6.37 -0.63
CA ARG A 15 -11.31 -6.37 -0.86
C ARG A 15 -10.55 -5.88 0.37
N HIS A 16 -11.00 -4.78 0.98
CA HIS A 16 -10.42 -4.27 2.23
C HIS A 16 -10.50 -5.30 3.36
N ALA A 17 -11.63 -5.99 3.51
CA ALA A 17 -11.78 -7.03 4.51
C ALA A 17 -10.81 -8.20 4.26
N CYS A 18 -10.67 -8.65 3.01
CA CYS A 18 -9.69 -9.68 2.65
C CYS A 18 -8.25 -9.25 2.98
N TYR A 19 -7.87 -8.01 2.68
CA TYR A 19 -6.54 -7.47 2.99
C TYR A 19 -6.29 -7.41 4.50
N ILE A 20 -7.24 -6.90 5.27
CA ILE A 20 -7.12 -6.82 6.73
C ILE A 20 -7.03 -8.23 7.34
N LEU A 21 -7.88 -9.15 6.90
CA LEU A 21 -7.84 -10.54 7.37
C LEU A 21 -6.52 -11.22 7.02
N ALA A 22 -6.01 -11.04 5.80
CA ALA A 22 -4.70 -11.56 5.40
C ALA A 22 -3.57 -10.98 6.26
N GLY A 23 -3.60 -9.67 6.54
CA GLY A 23 -2.60 -9.01 7.38
C GLY A 23 -2.64 -9.50 8.83
N ILE A 24 -3.83 -9.62 9.42
CA ILE A 24 -4.00 -10.17 10.79
C ILE A 24 -3.53 -11.63 10.84
N THR A 25 -3.93 -12.44 9.86
CA THR A 25 -3.54 -13.85 9.79
C THR A 25 -2.03 -13.98 9.66
N ALA A 26 -1.39 -13.17 8.80
CA ALA A 26 0.04 -13.14 8.65
C ALA A 26 0.73 -12.75 9.97
N LEU A 27 0.27 -11.70 10.65
CA LEU A 27 0.82 -11.27 11.93
C LEU A 27 0.74 -12.37 12.99
N LEU A 28 -0.43 -12.99 13.14
CA LEU A 28 -0.65 -14.02 14.16
C LEU A 28 0.11 -15.32 13.86
N LEU A 29 0.29 -15.67 12.59
CA LEU A 29 1.02 -16.88 12.21
C LEU A 29 2.54 -16.71 12.29
N THR A 30 3.08 -15.53 11.98
CA THR A 30 4.54 -15.31 11.98
C THR A 30 5.09 -14.95 13.36
N TRP A 31 4.31 -14.30 14.22
CA TRP A 31 4.77 -13.84 15.53
C TRP A 31 5.25 -14.94 16.49
N PRO A 32 4.62 -16.14 16.58
CA PRO A 32 5.15 -17.21 17.42
C PRO A 32 6.58 -17.60 17.06
N PHE A 33 6.88 -17.71 15.76
CA PHE A 33 8.24 -18.00 15.28
C PHE A 33 9.21 -16.84 15.54
N ALA A 34 8.72 -15.60 15.40
CA ALA A 34 9.53 -14.42 15.69
C ALA A 34 9.90 -14.33 17.19
N PHE A 35 8.98 -14.66 18.09
CA PHE A 35 9.25 -14.69 19.52
C PHE A 35 10.19 -15.81 19.94
N ASP A 36 10.02 -17.00 19.34
CA ASP A 36 10.91 -18.13 19.60
C ASP A 36 12.35 -17.81 19.16
N TRP A 37 12.52 -17.26 17.95
CA TRP A 37 13.82 -16.82 17.45
C TRP A 37 14.45 -15.69 18.30
N MET A 38 13.66 -14.70 18.72
CA MET A 38 14.12 -13.61 19.59
C MET A 38 14.48 -14.11 20.99
N GLY A 39 13.77 -15.12 21.50
CA GLY A 39 14.08 -15.81 22.75
C GLY A 39 15.38 -16.63 22.68
N ASN A 40 15.74 -17.11 21.50
CA ASN A 40 16.98 -17.83 21.22
C ASN A 40 18.18 -16.89 20.90
N GLY A 41 17.99 -15.57 21.04
CA GLY A 41 19.06 -14.57 20.91
C GLY A 41 19.01 -13.74 19.62
N GLY A 42 18.06 -13.99 18.72
CA GLY A 42 17.92 -13.24 17.47
C GLY A 42 17.45 -11.80 17.64
N ASN A 43 17.96 -10.89 16.81
CA ASN A 43 17.58 -9.48 16.83
C ASN A 43 16.71 -9.07 15.62
N ILE A 44 15.40 -8.90 15.83
CA ILE A 44 14.46 -8.57 14.72
C ILE A 44 14.65 -7.16 14.15
N LEU A 45 15.34 -6.30 14.88
CA LEU A 45 15.70 -4.96 14.40
C LEU A 45 16.96 -4.97 13.52
N ASN A 46 17.67 -6.10 13.46
CA ASN A 46 18.83 -6.29 12.62
C ASN A 46 18.47 -7.16 11.40
N PRO A 47 18.11 -6.56 10.25
CA PRO A 47 17.72 -7.32 9.07
C PRO A 47 18.84 -8.22 8.54
N ILE A 48 20.12 -7.85 8.74
CA ILE A 48 21.25 -8.67 8.28
C ILE A 48 21.27 -10.01 9.02
N GLU A 49 21.05 -9.99 10.33
CA GLU A 49 21.01 -11.16 11.18
C GLU A 49 19.73 -11.98 10.92
N PHE A 50 18.58 -11.32 10.82
CA PHE A 50 17.30 -11.98 10.50
C PHE A 50 17.33 -12.77 9.19
N PHE A 51 17.82 -12.15 8.09
CA PHE A 51 17.92 -12.84 6.81
C PHE A 51 19.12 -13.79 6.77
N GLY A 52 20.21 -13.50 7.50
CA GLY A 52 21.37 -14.38 7.62
C GLY A 52 21.01 -15.73 8.23
N ASP A 53 20.31 -15.71 9.36
CA ASP A 53 19.81 -16.90 10.06
C ASP A 53 18.78 -17.68 9.22
N GLY A 54 18.01 -16.99 8.37
CA GLY A 54 17.11 -17.63 7.41
C GLY A 54 17.83 -18.29 6.23
N ILE A 55 19.06 -17.87 5.92
CA ILE A 55 19.88 -18.38 4.82
C ILE A 55 20.82 -19.49 5.29
N GLU A 56 21.30 -19.44 6.52
CA GLU A 56 22.26 -20.40 7.11
C GLU A 56 21.82 -21.88 7.00
N PRO A 57 20.54 -22.26 7.22
CA PRO A 57 20.09 -23.63 7.04
C PRO A 57 20.13 -24.13 5.59
N GLY A 58 20.26 -23.22 4.62
CA GLY A 58 20.29 -23.52 3.19
C GLY A 58 18.95 -23.96 2.59
N GLY A 59 19.01 -24.49 1.36
CA GLY A 59 17.86 -25.08 0.68
C GLY A 59 16.67 -24.12 0.49
N THR A 60 15.46 -24.58 0.83
CA THR A 60 14.22 -23.81 0.66
C THR A 60 14.16 -22.57 1.57
N ALA A 61 14.74 -22.62 2.76
CA ALA A 61 14.76 -21.49 3.69
C ALA A 61 15.59 -20.32 3.14
N ALA A 62 16.76 -20.62 2.56
CA ALA A 62 17.59 -19.61 1.91
C ALA A 62 16.91 -18.98 0.69
N PHE A 63 16.25 -19.80 -0.15
CA PHE A 63 15.49 -19.29 -1.28
C PHE A 63 14.37 -18.33 -0.85
N LEU A 64 13.53 -18.74 0.11
CA LEU A 64 12.43 -17.92 0.61
C LEU A 64 12.93 -16.63 1.28
N SER A 65 14.03 -16.70 2.02
CA SER A 65 14.64 -15.55 2.69
C SER A 65 15.16 -14.52 1.69
N ILE A 66 15.87 -14.94 0.64
CA ILE A 66 16.38 -14.06 -0.41
C ILE A 66 15.23 -13.45 -1.22
N ASP A 67 14.26 -14.26 -1.62
CA ASP A 67 13.09 -13.80 -2.38
C ASP A 67 12.31 -12.73 -1.59
N MET A 68 12.07 -12.99 -0.30
CA MET A 68 11.41 -12.05 0.61
C MET A 68 12.25 -10.78 0.84
N LEU A 69 13.57 -10.88 0.98
CA LEU A 69 14.47 -9.72 1.13
C LEU A 69 14.35 -8.78 -0.08
N ILE A 70 14.37 -9.33 -1.30
CA ILE A 70 14.24 -8.54 -2.53
C ILE A 70 12.85 -7.91 -2.61
N ALA A 71 11.79 -8.68 -2.35
CA ALA A 71 10.42 -8.17 -2.33
C ALA A 71 10.25 -7.03 -1.32
N TRP A 72 10.85 -7.15 -0.13
CA TRP A 72 10.85 -6.12 0.90
C TRP A 72 11.60 -4.84 0.47
N ALA A 73 12.78 -4.97 -0.12
CA ALA A 73 13.54 -3.82 -0.62
C ALA A 73 12.75 -3.05 -1.70
N VAL A 74 12.14 -3.77 -2.64
CA VAL A 74 11.26 -3.17 -3.65
C VAL A 74 10.05 -2.50 -3.00
N PHE A 75 9.43 -3.13 -1.99
CA PHE A 75 8.32 -2.55 -1.24
C PHE A 75 8.67 -1.22 -0.59
N ILE A 76 9.84 -1.10 0.05
CA ILE A 76 10.30 0.15 0.67
C ILE A 76 10.38 1.28 -0.37
N VAL A 77 11.07 1.04 -1.48
CA VAL A 77 11.23 2.03 -2.55
C VAL A 77 9.88 2.42 -3.14
N TRP A 78 9.02 1.43 -3.38
CA TRP A 78 7.70 1.65 -3.94
C TRP A 78 6.80 2.46 -3.01
N VAL A 79 6.69 2.12 -1.72
CA VAL A 79 5.84 2.86 -0.77
C VAL A 79 6.31 4.30 -0.58
N LEU A 80 7.62 4.52 -0.46
CA LEU A 80 8.17 5.86 -0.29
C LEU A 80 7.90 6.74 -1.52
N THR A 81 8.01 6.18 -2.73
CA THR A 81 7.75 6.92 -3.97
C THR A 81 6.24 7.11 -4.22
N ASP A 82 5.42 6.08 -3.99
CA ASP A 82 3.97 6.14 -4.21
C ASP A 82 3.29 7.09 -3.20
N THR A 83 3.65 7.06 -1.91
CA THR A 83 3.07 8.01 -0.91
C THR A 83 3.34 9.47 -1.21
N VAL A 84 4.50 9.79 -1.79
CA VAL A 84 4.82 11.15 -2.26
C VAL A 84 4.05 11.46 -3.54
N ARG A 85 3.98 10.50 -4.48
CA ARG A 85 3.28 10.65 -5.77
C ARG A 85 1.77 10.88 -5.60
N ILE A 86 1.12 10.16 -4.71
CA ILE A 86 -0.32 10.30 -4.45
C ILE A 86 -0.65 11.52 -3.58
N GLY A 87 0.35 12.21 -3.03
CA GLY A 87 0.13 13.39 -2.17
C GLY A 87 -0.25 13.07 -0.72
N MET A 88 -0.19 11.81 -0.30
CA MET A 88 -0.41 11.39 1.09
C MET A 88 0.68 11.94 2.03
N GLY A 89 1.87 12.20 1.49
CA GLY A 89 2.98 12.85 2.18
C GLY A 89 4.01 11.88 2.74
N ARG A 90 5.27 12.34 2.83
CA ARG A 90 6.43 11.48 3.14
C ARG A 90 6.38 10.85 4.54
N LYS A 91 5.67 11.47 5.49
CA LYS A 91 5.48 10.93 6.85
C LYS A 91 4.78 9.57 6.83
N TRP A 92 3.75 9.42 6.00
CA TRP A 92 3.01 8.16 5.88
C TRP A 92 3.86 7.07 5.22
N GLY A 93 4.65 7.40 4.20
CA GLY A 93 5.61 6.46 3.61
C GLY A 93 6.58 5.89 4.65
N VAL A 94 7.14 6.76 5.50
CA VAL A 94 8.03 6.33 6.60
C VAL A 94 7.30 5.45 7.61
N VAL A 95 6.05 5.76 7.98
CA VAL A 95 5.25 4.92 8.88
C VAL A 95 5.06 3.51 8.32
N PHE A 96 4.74 3.37 7.03
CA PHE A 96 4.59 2.06 6.40
C PHE A 96 5.91 1.31 6.25
N VAL A 97 7.02 2.01 6.01
CA VAL A 97 8.35 1.39 6.03
C VAL A 97 8.66 0.84 7.41
N LEU A 98 8.47 1.62 8.48
CA LEU A 98 8.65 1.14 9.86
C LEU A 98 7.72 -0.03 10.19
N LEU A 99 6.47 0.02 9.71
CA LEU A 99 5.52 -1.09 9.88
C LEU A 99 5.99 -2.36 9.17
N SER A 100 6.67 -2.24 8.03
CA SER A 100 7.19 -3.38 7.27
C SER A 100 8.33 -4.11 7.96
N TYR A 101 9.08 -3.45 8.85
CA TYR A 101 10.08 -4.11 9.70
C TYR A 101 9.44 -5.08 10.71
N ILE A 102 8.20 -4.82 11.14
CA ILE A 102 7.45 -5.72 12.01
C ILE A 102 6.86 -6.89 11.20
N GLY A 103 6.57 -6.66 9.92
CA GLY A 103 6.10 -7.70 9.00
C GLY A 103 5.59 -7.13 7.69
N VAL A 104 6.31 -7.43 6.61
CA VAL A 104 5.95 -6.98 5.25
C VAL A 104 4.59 -7.53 4.81
N SER A 105 4.31 -8.78 5.17
CA SER A 105 3.04 -9.47 4.87
C SER A 105 1.81 -8.81 5.51
N MET A 106 1.99 -8.07 6.61
CA MET A 106 0.94 -7.24 7.22
C MET A 106 0.96 -5.80 6.70
N ALA A 107 2.16 -5.21 6.57
CA ALA A 107 2.31 -3.82 6.14
C ALA A 107 1.77 -3.61 4.71
N PHE A 108 1.99 -4.57 3.81
CA PHE A 108 1.54 -4.52 2.42
C PHE A 108 0.01 -4.40 2.27
N PRO A 109 -0.82 -5.32 2.80
CA PRO A 109 -2.27 -5.19 2.69
C PRO A 109 -2.83 -3.95 3.39
N LEU A 110 -2.26 -3.55 4.53
CA LEU A 110 -2.66 -2.31 5.22
C LEU A 110 -2.35 -1.07 4.37
N TYR A 111 -1.22 -1.06 3.68
CA TYR A 111 -0.87 0.01 2.76
C TYR A 111 -1.86 0.10 1.59
N LEU A 112 -2.25 -1.03 1.00
CA LEU A 112 -3.24 -1.05 -0.08
C LEU A 112 -4.57 -0.44 0.35
N VAL A 113 -5.05 -0.78 1.56
CA VAL A 113 -6.28 -0.21 2.13
C VAL A 113 -6.17 1.31 2.31
N ALA A 114 -5.07 1.78 2.89
CA ALA A 114 -4.86 3.20 3.11
C ALA A 114 -4.77 3.98 1.78
N ARG A 115 -4.08 3.41 0.80
CA ARG A 115 -3.94 3.96 -0.55
C ARG A 115 -5.27 4.06 -1.28
N GLU A 116 -6.08 3.00 -1.28
CA GLU A 116 -7.41 3.00 -1.91
C GLU A 116 -8.34 4.04 -1.27
N ARG A 117 -8.35 4.13 0.07
CA ARG A 117 -9.13 5.15 0.78
C ARG A 117 -8.70 6.57 0.44
N PHE A 118 -7.39 6.82 0.36
CA PHE A 118 -6.88 8.15 0.03
C PHE A 118 -7.23 8.56 -1.40
N LEU A 119 -7.10 7.63 -2.36
CA LEU A 119 -7.47 7.86 -3.75
C LEU A 119 -8.98 8.04 -3.93
N ALA A 120 -9.82 7.30 -3.20
CA ALA A 120 -11.27 7.47 -3.22
C ALA A 120 -11.73 8.80 -2.60
N GLY A 121 -10.99 9.30 -1.61
CA GLY A 121 -11.26 10.58 -0.95
C GLY A 121 -10.67 11.82 -1.66
N SER A 122 -9.83 11.63 -2.69
CA SER A 122 -9.28 12.73 -3.47
C SER A 122 -10.26 13.09 -4.59
N PRO A 123 -11.03 14.19 -4.51
CA PRO A 123 -11.91 14.59 -5.59
C PRO A 123 -11.02 14.92 -6.78
N THR A 124 -11.16 14.13 -7.85
CA THR A 124 -10.48 14.39 -9.10
C THR A 124 -10.77 15.84 -9.49
N ARG A 125 -9.71 16.65 -9.60
CA ARG A 125 -9.68 17.95 -10.27
C ARG A 125 -9.97 17.74 -11.77
N SER A 126 -11.16 17.25 -12.07
CA SER A 126 -11.66 17.04 -13.44
C SER A 126 -12.82 17.97 -13.77
N GLU A 127 -13.29 18.77 -12.80
CA GLU A 127 -14.18 19.90 -13.05
C GLU A 127 -13.34 21.17 -13.36
N VAL A 128 -12.41 21.08 -14.30
CA VAL A 128 -11.98 22.25 -15.06
C VAL A 128 -12.53 22.03 -16.46
N ALA A 129 -13.84 22.21 -16.58
CA ALA A 129 -14.47 22.32 -17.89
C ALA A 129 -13.85 23.54 -18.60
N PRO A 130 -13.50 23.43 -19.90
CA PRO A 130 -13.02 24.56 -20.65
C PRO A 130 -14.16 25.58 -20.74
N SER A 131 -13.94 26.81 -20.28
CA SER A 131 -14.83 27.93 -20.57
C SER A 131 -14.72 28.26 -22.06
N SER A 132 -15.46 27.51 -22.88
CA SER A 132 -15.79 27.88 -24.25
C SER A 132 -17.21 28.45 -24.27
N ASP A 133 -17.32 29.74 -23.98
CA ASP A 133 -18.35 30.63 -24.50
C ASP A 133 -17.59 31.93 -24.78
N GLY A 134 -17.35 32.35 -26.03
CA GLY A 134 -18.33 32.42 -27.10
C GLY A 134 -18.84 33.84 -27.24
N HIS A 135 -17.94 34.82 -27.38
CA HIS A 135 -18.27 36.13 -27.95
C HIS A 135 -17.52 36.28 -29.27
N GLU A 136 -18.02 35.56 -30.28
CA GLU A 136 -17.92 36.02 -31.66
C GLU A 136 -18.68 37.34 -31.76
N SER A 137 -17.95 38.43 -31.55
CA SER A 137 -18.40 39.77 -31.90
C SER A 137 -18.19 39.96 -33.40
N ASN A 138 -19.10 39.44 -34.23
CA ASN A 138 -19.31 40.05 -35.55
C ASN A 138 -20.71 39.81 -36.12
N ALA A 139 -21.20 40.86 -36.76
CA ALA A 139 -22.29 40.94 -37.73
C ALA A 139 -23.73 41.08 -37.20
N ALA A 140 -24.17 42.34 -37.24
CA ALA A 140 -25.31 42.75 -38.07
C ALA A 140 -26.69 42.14 -37.78
N GLN A 141 -27.50 42.90 -37.04
CA GLN A 141 -28.96 43.05 -37.10
C GLN A 141 -29.32 44.03 -35.96
N SER A 142 -30.08 45.11 -36.08
CA SER A 142 -30.91 45.69 -37.14
C SER A 142 -31.45 47.03 -36.60
N VAL A 143 -31.69 47.99 -37.51
CA VAL A 143 -32.37 49.30 -37.38
C VAL A 143 -31.47 50.51 -37.14
#